data_AF-A8XDR4-F1
#
_entry.id   AF-A8XDR4-F1
#
_cell.length_a   1.000
_cell.length_b   1.000
_cell.length_c   1.000
_cell.angle_alpha   90.00
_cell.angle_beta   90.00
_cell.angle_gamma   90.00
#
_symmetry.space_group_name_H-M   'P 1'
#
loop_
_entity.id
_entity.type
_entity.pdbx_description
1 polymer ?
#
loop_
_entity_poly.entity_id
_entity_poly.type
_entity_poly.pdbx_seq_one_letter_code
_entity_poly.pdbx_strand_id
1 'polypeptide(L)'
;MATDTGNSLEMAEKLSIDPVFDTNWCDMPASVKLKCIRKMEFKERLSMRCTATGERSLVDSQNIDFQEGEFWTESYDGDVQVSLYSKNGNKFSKNLRHSNGAFKFLKYIWKIGVFEKVILEILYTPYERKIEKYTAEISAKNVDLEFCDGQVLPTILQKMRNGVESITTHYDSMISSKFDFDEVIASPHIWIDKSSKIGSTFQASINEIDGSFDEFLKHFADRVV
;
A
#
# COMPACT_ATOMS: atom_id res chain seq x y z
N MET A 1 35.65 -57.32 -8.88
CA MET A 1 35.64 -55.97 -8.28
C MET A 1 34.19 -55.63 -7.96
N ALA A 2 33.79 -55.78 -6.70
CA ALA A 2 32.48 -55.37 -6.19
C ALA A 2 32.73 -54.14 -5.32
N THR A 3 32.26 -52.98 -5.78
CA THR A 3 32.37 -51.72 -5.04
C THR A 3 31.26 -51.65 -4.02
N ASP A 4 31.68 -51.56 -2.77
CA ASP A 4 30.89 -51.43 -1.56
C ASP A 4 30.09 -50.12 -1.56
N THR A 5 28.80 -50.22 -1.94
CA THR A 5 27.86 -49.09 -2.01
C THR A 5 27.09 -48.88 -0.70
N GLY A 6 27.32 -49.71 0.33
CA GLY A 6 26.60 -49.66 1.61
C GLY A 6 27.03 -48.50 2.52
N ASN A 7 28.33 -48.18 2.56
CA ASN A 7 28.87 -47.17 3.50
C ASN A 7 28.57 -45.72 3.09
N SER A 8 28.31 -45.45 1.82
CA SER A 8 28.16 -44.09 1.29
C SER A 8 26.79 -43.45 1.61
N LEU A 9 25.75 -44.27 1.78
CA LEU A 9 24.41 -43.82 2.15
C LEU A 9 24.28 -43.57 3.67
N GLU A 10 24.88 -44.44 4.50
CA GLU A 10 24.89 -44.25 5.97
C GLU A 10 25.70 -43.03 6.42
N MET A 11 26.76 -42.64 5.68
CA MET A 11 27.53 -41.44 5.97
C MET A 11 26.80 -40.14 5.60
N ALA A 12 25.90 -40.18 4.61
CA ALA A 12 25.11 -39.01 4.22
C ALA A 12 24.00 -38.68 5.23
N GLU A 13 23.40 -39.70 5.86
CA GLU A 13 22.39 -39.49 6.92
C GLU A 13 22.98 -38.94 8.23
N LYS A 14 24.24 -39.25 8.54
CA LYS A 14 24.91 -38.80 9.78
C LYS A 14 25.49 -37.38 9.73
N LEU A 15 25.52 -36.74 8.57
CA LEU A 15 26.07 -35.38 8.41
C LEU A 15 25.00 -34.28 8.42
N SER A 16 23.72 -34.65 8.43
CA SER A 16 22.63 -33.70 8.66
C SER A 16 22.45 -33.49 10.16
N ILE A 17 23.05 -32.44 10.70
CA ILE A 17 22.81 -31.95 12.08
C ILE A 17 21.46 -31.21 12.16
N ASP A 18 20.69 -31.19 11.06
CA ASP A 18 19.37 -30.58 11.07
C ASP A 18 18.45 -31.41 11.98
N PRO A 19 17.84 -30.80 13.01
CA PRO A 19 16.89 -31.49 13.86
C PRO A 19 15.79 -32.11 13.01
N VAL A 20 15.62 -33.42 13.12
CA VAL A 20 14.49 -34.14 12.52
C VAL A 20 13.26 -33.78 13.35
N PHE A 21 12.45 -32.87 12.82
CA PHE A 21 11.16 -32.56 13.39
C PHE A 21 10.14 -33.61 12.91
N ASP A 22 9.44 -34.27 13.84
CA ASP A 22 8.37 -35.24 13.51
C ASP A 22 7.18 -34.60 12.76
N THR A 23 7.12 -33.27 12.72
CA THR A 23 6.06 -32.50 12.07
C THR A 23 6.63 -31.44 11.15
N ASN A 24 6.25 -31.46 9.86
CA ASN A 24 6.59 -30.45 8.87
C ASN A 24 5.65 -29.24 8.99
N TRP A 25 6.04 -28.11 8.40
CA TRP A 25 5.15 -26.96 8.20
C TRP A 25 3.80 -27.37 7.60
N CYS A 26 3.77 -28.30 6.65
CA CYS A 26 2.53 -28.78 6.04
C CYS A 26 1.57 -29.43 7.05
N ASP A 27 2.09 -30.07 8.10
CA ASP A 27 1.31 -30.77 9.12
C ASP A 27 0.78 -29.83 10.21
N MET A 28 1.27 -28.59 10.24
CA MET A 28 0.82 -27.60 11.22
C MET A 28 -0.63 -27.15 10.94
N PRO A 29 -1.50 -27.11 11.98
CA PRO A 29 -2.84 -26.55 11.85
C PRO A 29 -2.82 -25.10 11.37
N ALA A 30 -3.79 -24.71 10.54
CA ALA A 30 -3.92 -23.35 10.02
C ALA A 30 -3.90 -22.27 11.11
N SER A 31 -4.50 -22.55 12.28
CA SER A 31 -4.52 -21.63 13.41
C SER A 31 -3.12 -21.34 13.99
N VAL A 32 -2.20 -22.32 13.96
CA VAL A 32 -0.81 -22.14 14.39
C VAL A 32 -0.03 -21.38 13.32
N LYS A 33 -0.19 -21.75 12.05
CA LYS A 33 0.42 -21.03 10.92
C LYS A 33 0.07 -19.55 10.91
N LEU A 34 -1.20 -19.22 11.17
CA LEU A 34 -1.66 -17.83 11.27
C LEU A 34 -0.98 -17.05 12.39
N LYS A 35 -0.70 -17.68 13.54
CA LYS A 35 0.08 -17.05 14.62
C LYS A 35 1.50 -16.73 14.18
N CYS A 36 2.13 -17.60 13.39
CA CYS A 36 3.46 -17.37 12.83
C CYS A 36 3.44 -16.26 11.76
N ILE A 37 2.51 -16.34 10.81
CA ILE A 37 2.34 -15.34 9.72
C ILE A 37 2.15 -13.93 10.29
N ARG A 38 1.39 -13.78 11.39
CA ARG A 38 1.18 -12.48 12.04
C ARG A 38 2.46 -11.84 12.57
N LYS A 39 3.48 -12.64 12.89
CA LYS A 39 4.79 -12.15 13.35
C LYS A 39 5.76 -11.85 12.21
N MET A 40 5.45 -12.29 10.99
CA MET A 40 6.31 -12.07 9.82
C MET A 40 6.16 -10.65 9.28
N GLU A 41 7.29 -10.11 8.84
CA GLU A 41 7.40 -8.87 8.09
C GLU A 41 6.97 -9.08 6.64
N PHE A 42 6.72 -7.98 5.92
CA PHE A 42 6.13 -8.04 4.57
C PHE A 42 6.92 -8.89 3.58
N LYS A 43 8.26 -8.80 3.59
CA LYS A 43 9.13 -9.56 2.70
C LYS A 43 8.99 -11.07 2.90
N GLU A 44 8.92 -11.52 4.15
CA GLU A 44 8.79 -12.93 4.51
C GLU A 44 7.41 -13.47 4.08
N ARG A 45 6.36 -12.67 4.32
CA ARG A 45 5.01 -12.98 3.83
C ARG A 45 4.97 -13.11 2.32
N LEU A 46 5.63 -12.22 1.56
CA LEU A 46 5.71 -12.33 0.11
C LEU A 46 6.39 -13.62 -0.34
N SER A 47 7.48 -14.02 0.30
CA SER A 47 8.15 -15.30 0.02
C SER A 47 7.22 -16.48 0.30
N MET A 48 6.53 -16.48 1.43
CA MET A 48 5.60 -17.56 1.83
C MET A 48 4.40 -17.68 0.87
N ARG A 49 3.90 -16.58 0.32
CA ARG A 49 2.81 -16.62 -0.67
C ARG A 49 3.16 -17.35 -1.96
N CYS A 50 4.45 -17.43 -2.28
CA CYS A 50 4.93 -18.07 -3.50
C CYS A 50 5.13 -19.58 -3.34
N THR A 51 5.00 -20.14 -2.13
CA THR A 51 5.33 -21.56 -1.88
C THR A 51 4.18 -22.51 -2.21
N ALA A 52 2.95 -22.18 -1.83
CA ALA A 52 1.78 -23.02 -2.07
C ALA A 52 0.46 -22.23 -2.04
N THR A 53 -0.57 -22.75 -2.72
CA THR A 53 -1.90 -22.12 -2.75
C THR A 53 -2.52 -21.98 -1.36
N GLY A 54 -2.37 -22.99 -0.48
CA GLY A 54 -2.88 -22.93 0.89
C GLY A 54 -2.21 -21.84 1.72
N GLU A 55 -0.88 -21.74 1.63
CA GLU A 55 -0.10 -20.72 2.34
C GLU A 55 -0.39 -19.31 1.82
N ARG A 56 -0.52 -19.16 0.50
CA ARG A 56 -0.96 -17.91 -0.11
C ARG A 56 -2.31 -17.45 0.44
N SER A 57 -3.28 -18.35 0.56
CA SER A 57 -4.60 -18.04 1.12
C SER A 57 -4.52 -17.62 2.59
N LEU A 58 -3.68 -18.28 3.39
CA LEU A 58 -3.48 -17.90 4.79
C LEU A 58 -2.82 -16.53 4.91
N VAL A 59 -1.77 -16.25 4.14
CA VAL A 59 -1.13 -14.93 4.14
C VAL A 59 -2.10 -13.84 3.66
N ASP A 60 -2.85 -14.08 2.59
CA ASP A 60 -3.80 -13.12 2.01
C ASP A 60 -5.02 -12.85 2.91
N SER A 61 -5.26 -13.71 3.90
CA SER A 61 -6.30 -13.51 4.91
C SER A 61 -5.90 -12.56 6.04
N GLN A 62 -4.60 -12.23 6.15
CA GLN A 62 -4.08 -11.42 7.24
C GLN A 62 -3.67 -10.04 6.76
N ASN A 63 -4.15 -9.02 7.46
CA ASN A 63 -3.65 -7.67 7.28
C ASN A 63 -2.23 -7.53 7.83
N ILE A 64 -1.56 -6.48 7.40
CA ILE A 64 -0.25 -6.06 7.89
C ILE A 64 -0.27 -4.57 8.20
N ASP A 65 0.24 -4.22 9.37
CA ASP A 65 0.36 -2.81 9.76
C ASP A 65 1.66 -2.24 9.20
N PHE A 66 1.55 -1.09 8.54
CA PHE A 66 2.68 -0.29 8.09
C PHE A 66 2.69 1.05 8.81
N GLN A 67 3.88 1.52 9.15
CA GLN A 67 4.09 2.89 9.57
C GLN A 67 3.89 3.82 8.38
N GLU A 68 4.45 3.46 7.22
CA GLU A 68 4.37 4.30 6.03
C GLU A 68 4.39 3.47 4.75
N GLY A 69 3.63 3.90 3.75
CA GLY A 69 3.71 3.39 2.39
C GLY A 69 3.88 4.52 1.39
N GLU A 70 5.00 4.54 0.67
CA GLU A 70 5.29 5.46 -0.42
C GLU A 70 5.01 4.74 -1.75
N PHE A 71 4.22 5.36 -2.63
CA PHE A 71 3.88 4.82 -3.94
C PHE A 71 4.05 5.89 -5.01
N TRP A 72 5.06 5.73 -5.86
CA TRP A 72 5.39 6.69 -6.90
C TRP A 72 5.22 6.05 -8.27
N THR A 73 4.52 6.72 -9.17
CA THR A 73 4.38 6.31 -10.56
C THR A 73 5.12 7.29 -11.46
N GLU A 74 6.18 6.83 -12.12
CA GLU A 74 6.97 7.70 -13.00
C GLU A 74 6.28 7.92 -14.37
N SER A 75 6.47 9.13 -14.90
CA SER A 75 5.67 9.76 -15.95
C SER A 75 5.84 9.21 -17.38
N TYR A 76 6.92 8.48 -17.68
CA TYR A 76 7.23 8.12 -19.08
C TYR A 76 7.14 6.62 -19.39
N ASP A 77 7.44 5.78 -18.41
CA ASP A 77 7.72 4.36 -18.64
C ASP A 77 6.69 3.43 -17.96
N GLY A 78 5.80 3.98 -17.15
CA GLY A 78 4.82 3.20 -16.39
C GLY A 78 5.47 2.42 -15.25
N ASP A 79 6.63 2.87 -14.79
CA ASP A 79 7.35 2.32 -13.67
C ASP A 79 6.64 2.69 -12.36
N VAL A 80 6.64 1.74 -11.42
CA VAL A 80 6.10 1.94 -10.07
C VAL A 80 7.20 1.69 -9.07
N GLN A 81 7.50 2.71 -8.27
CA GLN A 81 8.33 2.57 -7.09
C GLN A 81 7.43 2.43 -5.87
N VAL A 82 7.76 1.46 -5.03
CA VAL A 82 7.08 1.22 -3.75
C VAL A 82 8.11 1.17 -2.64
N SER A 83 7.89 1.93 -1.58
CA SER A 83 8.56 1.75 -0.29
C SER A 83 7.52 1.47 0.79
N LEU A 84 7.79 0.51 1.67
CA LEU A 84 6.94 0.16 2.81
C LEU A 84 7.81 0.13 4.06
N TYR A 85 7.38 0.84 5.09
CA TYR A 85 8.07 0.92 6.37
C TYR A 85 7.22 0.24 7.43
N SER A 86 7.81 -0.72 8.14
CA SER A 86 7.15 -1.36 9.28
C SER A 86 7.28 -0.49 10.54
N LYS A 87 6.44 -0.76 11.53
CA LYS A 87 6.52 -0.11 12.85
C LYS A 87 7.87 -0.35 13.55
N ASN A 88 8.58 -1.41 13.17
CA ASN A 88 9.89 -1.76 13.73
C ASN A 88 11.05 -1.05 13.00
N GLY A 89 10.76 -0.16 12.04
CA GLY A 89 11.76 0.55 11.24
C GLY A 89 12.30 -0.25 10.05
N ASN A 90 11.79 -1.46 9.78
CA ASN A 90 12.20 -2.25 8.62
C ASN A 90 11.65 -1.62 7.33
N LYS A 91 12.49 -1.52 6.31
CA LYS A 91 12.10 -1.03 4.97
C LYS A 91 12.03 -2.18 3.97
N PHE A 92 10.93 -2.25 3.23
CA PHE A 92 10.84 -2.98 1.98
C PHE A 92 10.77 -1.97 0.84
N SER A 93 11.56 -2.14 -0.22
CA SER A 93 11.48 -1.29 -1.40
C SER A 93 11.56 -2.11 -2.67
N LYS A 94 10.78 -1.71 -3.68
CA LYS A 94 10.74 -2.38 -4.97
C LYS A 94 10.38 -1.43 -6.09
N ASN A 95 11.21 -1.45 -7.13
CA ASN A 95 10.93 -0.81 -8.41
C ASN A 95 10.36 -1.85 -9.38
N LEU A 96 9.21 -1.55 -9.97
CA LEU A 96 8.48 -2.43 -10.87
C LEU A 96 8.44 -1.77 -12.24
N ARG A 97 9.39 -2.15 -13.08
CA ARG A 97 9.49 -1.56 -14.42
C ARG A 97 8.49 -2.14 -15.40
N HIS A 98 7.81 -1.28 -16.16
CA HIS A 98 7.01 -1.60 -17.35
C HIS A 98 6.08 -2.84 -17.27
N SER A 99 5.62 -3.24 -16.08
CA SER A 99 4.94 -4.54 -15.92
C SER A 99 3.44 -4.37 -15.67
N ASN A 100 2.62 -5.11 -16.42
CA ASN A 100 1.21 -5.35 -16.05
C ASN A 100 1.08 -5.94 -14.62
N GLY A 101 2.17 -6.49 -14.08
CA GLY A 101 2.29 -6.95 -12.70
C GLY A 101 2.37 -5.83 -11.66
N ALA A 102 2.83 -4.63 -12.03
CA ALA A 102 3.02 -3.52 -11.09
C ALA A 102 1.72 -3.14 -10.38
N PHE A 103 0.66 -2.89 -11.16
CA PHE A 103 -0.64 -2.57 -10.57
C PHE A 103 -1.29 -3.76 -9.83
N LYS A 104 -1.04 -5.01 -10.26
CA LYS A 104 -1.48 -6.19 -9.50
C LYS A 104 -0.82 -6.24 -8.13
N PHE A 105 0.45 -5.85 -8.04
CA PHE A 105 1.19 -5.77 -6.80
C PHE A 105 0.69 -4.63 -5.90
N LEU A 106 0.45 -3.44 -6.45
CA LEU A 106 -0.18 -2.33 -5.71
C LEU A 106 -1.52 -2.71 -5.11
N LYS A 107 -2.42 -3.29 -5.93
CA LYS A 107 -3.72 -3.78 -5.44
C LYS A 107 -3.60 -4.77 -4.30
N TYR A 108 -2.59 -5.63 -4.36
CA TYR A 108 -2.32 -6.58 -3.29
C TYR A 108 -1.88 -5.87 -2.01
N ILE A 109 -0.93 -4.94 -2.11
CA ILE A 109 -0.45 -4.15 -0.97
C ILE A 109 -1.60 -3.36 -0.32
N TRP A 110 -2.37 -2.61 -1.11
CA TRP A 110 -3.49 -1.82 -0.59
C TRP A 110 -4.58 -2.68 0.03
N LYS A 111 -4.82 -3.89 -0.51
CA LYS A 111 -5.82 -4.81 0.04
C LYS A 111 -5.46 -5.29 1.46
N ILE A 112 -4.20 -5.57 1.73
CA ILE A 112 -3.77 -6.17 3.01
C ILE A 112 -3.14 -5.16 3.98
N GLY A 113 -2.69 -4.02 3.46
CA GLY A 113 -2.00 -3.00 4.24
C GLY A 113 -2.97 -2.15 5.05
N VAL A 114 -2.61 -1.91 6.31
CA VAL A 114 -3.21 -0.89 7.18
C VAL A 114 -2.10 0.10 7.51
N PHE A 115 -2.23 1.33 7.03
CA PHE A 115 -1.16 2.32 7.03
C PHE A 115 -1.41 3.40 8.08
N GLU A 116 -0.36 3.79 8.81
CA GLU A 116 -0.40 5.04 9.58
C GLU A 116 -0.31 6.24 8.63
N LYS A 117 0.66 6.23 7.69
CA LYS A 117 0.78 7.22 6.61
C LYS A 117 0.85 6.54 5.23
N VAL A 118 0.20 7.12 4.23
CA VAL A 118 0.40 6.79 2.81
C VAL A 118 0.81 8.05 2.08
N ILE A 119 1.86 7.94 1.25
CA ILE A 119 2.32 8.99 0.34
C ILE A 119 2.11 8.49 -1.08
N LEU A 120 1.34 9.23 -1.88
CA LEU A 120 1.04 8.92 -3.26
C LEU A 120 1.57 10.03 -4.15
N GLU A 121 2.43 9.66 -5.09
CA GLU A 121 2.82 10.51 -6.21
C GLU A 121 2.36 9.82 -7.49
N ILE A 122 1.21 10.26 -8.01
CA ILE A 122 0.55 9.62 -9.15
C ILE A 122 0.57 10.57 -10.33
N LEU A 123 1.64 10.48 -11.10
CA LEU A 123 1.79 11.12 -12.39
C LEU A 123 1.27 10.16 -13.48
N TYR A 124 0.44 10.66 -14.41
CA TYR A 124 0.03 10.03 -15.68
C TYR A 124 -1.27 9.16 -15.72
N THR A 125 -2.02 9.38 -16.81
CA THR A 125 -3.39 8.89 -17.09
C THR A 125 -3.69 7.37 -17.03
N PRO A 126 -2.78 6.43 -17.39
CA PRO A 126 -3.11 5.01 -17.38
C PRO A 126 -3.20 4.43 -15.97
N TYR A 127 -2.55 5.03 -14.97
CA TYR A 127 -2.68 4.61 -13.58
C TYR A 127 -3.98 5.12 -12.97
N GLU A 128 -4.42 6.32 -13.35
CA GLU A 128 -5.73 6.88 -12.97
C GLU A 128 -6.86 5.90 -13.34
N ARG A 129 -6.93 5.49 -14.61
CA ARG A 129 -7.91 4.50 -15.09
C ARG A 129 -7.81 3.15 -14.39
N LYS A 130 -6.63 2.78 -13.90
CA LYS A 130 -6.43 1.54 -13.14
C LYS A 130 -6.94 1.70 -11.71
N ILE A 131 -6.73 2.85 -11.08
CA ILE A 131 -7.22 3.20 -9.75
C ILE A 131 -8.74 3.34 -9.75
N GLU A 132 -9.34 3.96 -10.76
CA GLU A 132 -10.80 3.99 -10.93
C GLU A 132 -11.41 2.58 -10.85
N LYS A 133 -10.78 1.61 -11.54
CA LYS A 133 -11.16 0.20 -11.58
C LYS A 133 -10.81 -0.58 -10.30
N TYR A 134 -10.07 0.00 -9.37
CA TYR A 134 -9.83 -0.60 -8.08
C TYR A 134 -11.09 -0.45 -7.22
N THR A 135 -11.69 -1.58 -6.82
CA THR A 135 -12.99 -1.60 -6.12
C THR A 135 -12.88 -1.79 -4.62
N ALA A 136 -11.69 -2.10 -4.11
CA ALA A 136 -11.46 -2.23 -2.67
C ALA A 136 -11.04 -0.88 -2.08
N GLU A 137 -11.11 -0.79 -0.76
CA GLU A 137 -10.71 0.39 -0.01
C GLU A 137 -9.23 0.34 0.37
N ILE A 138 -8.61 1.51 0.49
CA ILE A 138 -7.26 1.72 1.01
C ILE A 138 -7.38 2.18 2.46
N SER A 139 -6.70 1.50 3.38
CA SER A 139 -6.77 1.79 4.82
C SER A 139 -5.58 2.65 5.26
N ALA A 140 -5.78 3.96 5.43
CA ALA A 140 -4.75 4.85 5.99
C ALA A 140 -5.36 5.88 6.95
N LYS A 141 -4.58 6.35 7.93
CA LYS A 141 -4.97 7.50 8.75
C LYS A 141 -4.52 8.82 8.13
N ASN A 142 -3.28 8.89 7.68
CA ASN A 142 -2.71 10.09 7.08
C ASN A 142 -2.44 9.84 5.60
N VAL A 143 -2.96 10.69 4.73
CA VAL A 143 -2.82 10.58 3.28
C VAL A 143 -2.09 11.81 2.77
N ASP A 144 -0.99 11.59 2.08
CA ASP A 144 -0.19 12.63 1.45
C ASP A 144 -0.25 12.44 -0.06
N LEU A 145 -0.67 13.46 -0.78
CA LEU A 145 -0.84 13.45 -2.23
C LEU A 145 0.14 14.45 -2.83
N GLU A 146 1.29 13.95 -3.29
CA GLU A 146 2.37 14.72 -3.87
C GLU A 146 2.22 14.77 -5.38
N PHE A 147 2.17 15.97 -5.98
CA PHE A 147 2.14 16.17 -7.44
C PHE A 147 1.05 15.39 -8.20
N CYS A 148 -0.05 15.01 -7.54
CA CYS A 148 -1.16 14.30 -8.18
C CYS A 148 -1.95 15.26 -9.09
N ASP A 149 -2.34 14.79 -10.29
CA ASP A 149 -3.28 15.52 -11.13
C ASP A 149 -4.60 15.75 -10.37
N GLY A 150 -5.16 16.96 -10.48
CA GLY A 150 -6.36 17.39 -9.76
C GLY A 150 -7.56 16.46 -9.98
N GLN A 151 -7.65 15.79 -11.12
CA GLN A 151 -8.71 14.82 -11.43
C GLN A 151 -8.55 13.46 -10.72
N VAL A 152 -7.33 13.12 -10.32
CA VAL A 152 -7.02 11.82 -9.67
C VAL A 152 -7.35 11.86 -8.19
N LEU A 153 -7.23 13.04 -7.60
CA LEU A 153 -7.41 13.22 -6.17
C LEU A 153 -8.79 12.80 -5.69
N PRO A 154 -9.93 13.24 -6.28
CA PRO A 154 -11.25 12.75 -5.91
C PRO A 154 -11.38 11.23 -6.01
N THR A 155 -10.77 10.64 -7.04
CA THR A 155 -10.78 9.19 -7.24
C THR A 155 -10.05 8.47 -6.10
N ILE A 156 -8.84 8.91 -5.73
CA ILE A 156 -8.08 8.33 -4.61
C ILE A 156 -8.87 8.48 -3.30
N LEU A 157 -9.38 9.68 -3.05
CA LEU A 157 -10.15 10.01 -1.86
C LEU A 157 -11.38 9.09 -1.71
N GLN A 158 -12.10 8.82 -2.80
CA GLN A 158 -13.21 7.85 -2.81
C GLN A 158 -12.77 6.40 -2.53
N LYS A 159 -11.50 6.04 -2.75
CA LYS A 159 -10.98 4.70 -2.40
C LYS A 159 -10.53 4.61 -0.95
N MET A 160 -10.46 5.70 -0.19
CA MET A 160 -10.03 5.63 1.20
C MET A 160 -11.13 5.03 2.08
N ARG A 161 -10.75 4.11 2.97
CA ARG A 161 -11.62 3.58 4.01
C ARG A 161 -11.91 4.67 5.05
N ASN A 162 -13.05 4.56 5.73
CA ASN A 162 -13.37 5.36 6.92
C ASN A 162 -12.23 5.33 7.96
N GLY A 163 -11.96 6.49 8.58
CA GLY A 163 -10.90 6.63 9.59
C GLY A 163 -9.65 7.38 9.12
N VAL A 164 -9.72 8.04 7.97
CA VAL A 164 -8.74 9.07 7.59
C VAL A 164 -8.81 10.22 8.60
N GLU A 165 -7.66 10.55 9.17
CA GLU A 165 -7.46 11.60 10.17
C GLU A 165 -6.85 12.84 9.53
N SER A 166 -5.96 12.67 8.54
CA SER A 166 -5.42 13.80 7.79
C SER A 166 -5.26 13.55 6.29
N ILE A 167 -5.44 14.61 5.51
CA ILE A 167 -5.12 14.65 4.09
C ILE A 167 -4.25 15.87 3.84
N THR A 168 -3.10 15.65 3.23
CA THR A 168 -2.20 16.66 2.69
C THR A 168 -2.19 16.55 1.17
N THR A 169 -2.29 17.68 0.49
CA THR A 169 -2.10 17.74 -0.96
C THR A 169 -1.11 18.83 -1.33
N HIS A 170 -0.17 18.49 -2.20
CA HIS A 170 0.80 19.38 -2.79
C HIS A 170 0.45 19.59 -4.26
N TYR A 171 -0.26 20.69 -4.53
CA TYR A 171 -0.67 21.05 -5.88
C TYR A 171 0.42 21.88 -6.57
N ASP A 172 0.74 21.51 -7.81
CA ASP A 172 1.68 22.24 -8.68
C ASP A 172 0.96 22.64 -9.97
N SER A 173 0.62 23.93 -10.11
CA SER A 173 -0.12 24.47 -11.26
C SER A 173 0.64 24.36 -12.58
N MET A 174 1.96 24.07 -12.56
CA MET A 174 2.74 23.82 -13.78
C MET A 174 2.56 22.40 -14.34
N ILE A 175 2.15 21.44 -13.51
CA ILE A 175 2.15 20.01 -13.85
C ILE A 175 0.74 19.41 -13.80
N SER A 176 -0.15 19.95 -12.98
CA SER A 176 -1.47 19.38 -12.73
C SER A 176 -2.60 20.20 -13.38
N SER A 177 -3.64 19.51 -13.87
CA SER A 177 -4.81 20.19 -14.42
C SER A 177 -5.55 20.99 -13.34
N LYS A 178 -6.50 21.86 -13.71
CA LYS A 178 -7.23 22.70 -12.75
C LYS A 178 -7.78 21.84 -11.60
N PHE A 179 -7.41 22.19 -10.37
CA PHE A 179 -7.92 21.53 -9.18
C PHE A 179 -9.41 21.84 -8.98
N ASP A 180 -10.26 20.81 -9.05
CA ASP A 180 -11.69 20.97 -8.78
C ASP A 180 -11.98 20.79 -7.29
N PHE A 181 -11.92 21.91 -6.55
CA PHE A 181 -12.20 21.91 -5.12
C PHE A 181 -13.61 21.43 -4.76
N ASP A 182 -14.60 21.67 -5.63
CA ASP A 182 -15.97 21.26 -5.34
C ASP A 182 -16.09 19.73 -5.34
N GLU A 183 -15.38 19.03 -6.22
CA GLU A 183 -15.35 17.56 -6.27
C GLU A 183 -14.67 16.95 -5.02
N VAL A 184 -13.59 17.56 -4.55
CA VAL A 184 -12.88 17.15 -3.33
C VAL A 184 -13.78 17.28 -2.12
N ILE A 185 -14.45 18.43 -1.97
CA ILE A 185 -15.34 18.68 -0.83
C ILE A 185 -16.59 17.80 -0.91
N ALA A 186 -17.04 17.44 -2.10
CA ALA A 186 -18.19 16.56 -2.31
C ALA A 186 -17.95 15.10 -1.87
N SER A 187 -16.75 14.71 -1.41
CA SER A 187 -16.43 13.37 -0.89
C SER A 187 -16.72 13.27 0.62
N PRO A 188 -17.98 12.99 1.05
CA PRO A 188 -18.43 13.29 2.40
C PRO A 188 -18.01 12.25 3.43
N HIS A 189 -17.59 11.05 3.01
CA HIS A 189 -17.03 10.01 3.89
C HIS A 189 -15.69 10.41 4.51
N ILE A 190 -15.04 11.42 3.94
CA ILE A 190 -13.81 12.03 4.45
C ILE A 190 -14.14 13.19 5.38
N TRP A 191 -15.13 13.99 5.02
CA TRP A 191 -15.33 15.32 5.61
C TRP A 191 -16.49 15.41 6.62
N ILE A 192 -17.62 14.71 6.38
CA ILE A 192 -18.93 15.10 6.93
C ILE A 192 -19.75 13.95 7.52
N ASP A 193 -19.39 12.67 7.38
CA ASP A 193 -20.37 11.60 7.74
C ASP A 193 -20.83 11.63 9.21
N LYS A 194 -20.07 12.24 10.11
CA LYS A 194 -20.54 12.77 11.40
C LYS A 194 -19.67 13.98 11.66
N SER A 195 -20.25 15.13 12.08
CA SER A 195 -19.55 16.33 12.57
C SER A 195 -18.06 16.03 12.78
N SER A 196 -17.21 16.49 11.85
CA SER A 196 -15.81 16.06 11.71
C SER A 196 -15.24 15.69 13.07
N LYS A 197 -14.72 14.46 13.20
CA LYS A 197 -14.18 14.01 14.49
C LYS A 197 -13.20 15.09 14.97
N ILE A 198 -13.42 15.62 16.17
CA ILE A 198 -12.46 16.57 16.78
C ILE A 198 -11.08 15.94 16.66
N GLY A 199 -10.18 16.59 15.90
CA GLY A 199 -8.83 16.10 15.59
C GLY A 199 -8.56 15.76 14.11
N SER A 200 -9.56 15.69 13.22
CA SER A 200 -9.32 15.54 11.77
C SER A 200 -8.77 16.83 11.16
N THR A 201 -7.76 16.73 10.29
CA THR A 201 -7.07 17.87 9.68
C THR A 201 -7.05 17.77 8.16
N PHE A 202 -7.53 18.79 7.46
CA PHE A 202 -7.24 18.96 6.03
C PHE A 202 -6.17 20.02 5.86
N GLN A 203 -5.09 19.66 5.16
CA GLN A 203 -4.03 20.59 4.82
C GLN A 203 -3.87 20.63 3.31
N ALA A 204 -4.09 21.81 2.72
CA ALA A 204 -3.79 22.07 1.32
C ALA A 204 -2.54 22.96 1.24
N SER A 205 -1.54 22.50 0.51
CA SER A 205 -0.36 23.29 0.15
C SER A 205 -0.41 23.53 -1.35
N ILE A 206 -0.67 24.76 -1.74
CA ILE A 206 -0.74 25.17 -3.15
C ILE A 206 0.54 25.94 -3.45
N ASN A 207 1.40 25.38 -4.32
CA ASN A 207 2.61 26.05 -4.75
C ASN A 207 2.28 26.87 -6.01
N GLU A 208 2.24 28.20 -5.91
CA GLU A 208 1.73 29.01 -7.02
C GLU A 208 2.43 30.32 -7.35
N ILE A 209 2.27 30.62 -8.65
CA ILE A 209 2.57 31.88 -9.34
C ILE A 209 1.26 32.56 -9.82
N ASP A 210 0.09 31.88 -9.81
CA ASP A 210 -1.15 32.27 -10.53
C ASP A 210 -2.43 32.54 -9.70
N GLY A 211 -2.47 32.30 -8.38
CA GLY A 211 -3.51 32.83 -7.48
C GLY A 211 -4.74 31.93 -7.21
N SER A 212 -4.71 30.64 -7.52
CA SER A 212 -5.71 29.66 -7.08
C SER A 212 -5.82 29.46 -5.57
N PHE A 213 -4.83 29.86 -4.75
CA PHE A 213 -5.03 29.85 -3.29
C PHE A 213 -6.16 30.82 -2.86
N ASP A 214 -6.30 31.97 -3.53
CA ASP A 214 -7.41 32.90 -3.27
C ASP A 214 -8.76 32.34 -3.77
N GLU A 215 -8.77 31.56 -4.86
CA GLU A 215 -9.96 30.83 -5.32
C GLU A 215 -10.34 29.76 -4.29
N PHE A 216 -9.38 28.96 -3.83
CA PHE A 216 -9.56 27.95 -2.78
C PHE A 216 -10.20 28.54 -1.52
N LEU A 217 -9.64 29.64 -1.00
CA LEU A 217 -10.16 30.30 0.19
C LEU A 217 -11.61 30.75 0.03
N LYS A 218 -12.02 31.22 -1.15
CA LYS A 218 -13.42 31.61 -1.40
C LYS A 218 -14.37 30.43 -1.32
N HIS A 219 -14.00 29.29 -1.91
CA HIS A 219 -14.83 28.06 -1.87
C HIS A 219 -14.90 27.46 -0.45
N PHE A 220 -13.85 27.64 0.36
CA PHE A 220 -13.80 27.12 1.73
C PHE A 220 -14.45 28.04 2.76
N ALA A 221 -14.36 29.37 2.59
CA ALA A 221 -14.87 30.35 3.55
C ALA A 221 -16.37 30.20 3.83
N ASP A 222 -17.16 29.85 2.82
CA ASP A 222 -18.61 29.65 2.96
C ASP A 222 -18.98 28.31 3.64
N ARG A 223 -18.00 27.44 3.88
CA ARG A 223 -18.20 26.07 4.39
C ARG A 223 -17.56 25.81 5.76
N VAL A 224 -16.82 26.79 6.32
CA VAL A 224 -16.37 26.76 7.71
C VAL A 224 -17.52 27.25 8.59
N VAL A 225 -18.17 26.33 9.31
CA VAL A 225 -19.19 26.64 10.36
C VAL A 225 -18.54 26.65 11.72
#